data_AF-A0A9R1WT95-F1
#
_entry.id   AF-A0A9R1WT95-F1
#
_cell.length_a   1.000
_cell.length_b   1.000
_cell.length_c   1.000
_cell.angle_alpha   90.00
_cell.angle_beta   90.00
_cell.angle_gamma   90.00
#
_symmetry.space_group_name_H-M   'P 1'
#
loop_
_entity.id
_entity.type
_entity.pdbx_description
1 polymer ?
#
loop_
_entity_poly.entity_id
_entity_poly.type
_entity_poly.pdbx_seq_one_letter_code
_entity_poly.pdbx_strand_id
1 'polypeptide(L)'
;MCAAYNHLVPTFDGETVLLPIHSSPNHWLFGELRLASMEVHIYDSLGRGAYEKFQSEGIFSKFERRVANYLDKIKYWARRNIPRIPLNMQFIYEENVPQQSSHLGDCGVFLCMFMEQLVSGQPIRVLIDPKNAALEFRLRMAKIIWGSSLAPL
;
A
#
# COMPACT_ATOMS: atom_id res chain seq x y z
N MET A 1 2.34 -5.58 24.41
CA MET A 1 1.86 -4.20 24.23
C MET A 1 2.69 -3.59 23.10
N CYS A 2 2.32 -3.82 21.84
CA CYS A 2 3.13 -3.41 20.69
C CYS A 2 2.83 -1.96 20.34
N ALA A 3 3.84 -1.11 20.46
CA ALA A 3 3.81 0.26 19.96
C ALA A 3 3.62 0.23 18.44
N ALA A 4 2.62 0.96 17.95
CA ALA A 4 2.34 1.17 16.53
C ALA A 4 3.46 2.02 15.91
N TYR A 5 4.56 1.37 15.52
CA TYR A 5 5.51 1.97 14.60
C TYR A 5 4.89 1.92 13.19
N ASN A 6 4.40 3.08 12.74
CA ASN A 6 3.94 3.32 11.38
C ASN A 6 5.14 3.23 10.41
N HIS A 7 5.55 2.01 10.06
CA HIS A 7 6.65 1.74 9.13
C HIS A 7 6.17 1.85 7.68
N LEU A 8 6.67 2.84 6.95
CA LEU A 8 6.75 2.77 5.49
C LEU A 8 7.94 1.86 5.15
N VAL A 9 7.71 0.72 4.53
CA VAL A 9 8.76 -0.13 3.95
C VAL A 9 8.62 -0.05 2.43
N PRO A 10 9.27 0.93 1.77
CA PRO A 10 9.19 1.06 0.32
C PRO A 10 9.94 -0.08 -0.37
N THR A 11 9.26 -0.86 -1.22
CA THR A 11 9.89 -1.71 -2.25
C THR A 11 9.99 -0.93 -3.55
N PHE A 12 11.18 -0.88 -4.15
CA PHE A 12 11.48 -0.13 -5.37
C PHE A 12 11.50 -1.07 -6.56
N ASP A 13 10.66 -0.80 -7.55
CA ASP A 13 10.88 -1.29 -8.92
C ASP A 13 11.07 -0.07 -9.83
N GLY A 14 12.32 0.22 -10.21
CA GLY A 14 12.73 1.27 -11.16
C GLY A 14 12.32 2.71 -10.83
N GLU A 15 11.03 2.99 -10.89
CA GLU A 15 10.34 4.29 -10.75
C GLU A 15 9.06 4.25 -9.90
N THR A 16 8.64 3.07 -9.42
CA THR A 16 7.45 2.88 -8.60
C THR A 16 7.81 2.45 -7.18
N VAL A 17 7.11 3.01 -6.21
CA VAL A 17 7.25 2.69 -4.79
C VAL A 17 5.94 2.14 -4.26
N LEU A 18 5.98 0.93 -3.69
CA LEU A 18 4.80 0.28 -3.10
C LEU A 18 4.73 0.56 -1.60
N LEU A 19 3.56 1.00 -1.13
CA LEU A 19 3.43 1.65 0.16
C LEU A 19 2.24 1.09 0.94
N PRO A 20 2.49 0.32 2.01
CA PRO A 20 1.46 0.05 2.99
C PRO A 20 1.20 1.31 3.83
N ILE A 21 -0.04 1.81 3.81
CA ILE A 21 -0.45 3.02 4.55
C ILE A 21 -1.44 2.62 5.64
N HIS A 22 -1.04 2.75 6.89
CA HIS A 22 -1.90 2.45 8.04
C HIS A 22 -2.60 3.71 8.56
N SER A 23 -3.89 3.61 8.86
CA SER A 23 -4.59 4.56 9.72
C SER A 23 -5.12 3.90 10.99
N SER A 24 -4.98 4.66 12.07
CA SER A 24 -5.49 4.33 13.38
C SER A 24 -7.02 4.40 13.40
N PRO A 25 -7.72 3.45 14.05
CA PRO A 25 -7.14 2.40 14.87
C PRO A 25 -6.69 1.16 14.09
N ASN A 26 -7.36 0.77 13.00
CA ASN A 26 -7.17 -0.57 12.40
C ASN A 26 -7.49 -0.64 10.89
N HIS A 27 -7.00 0.30 10.06
CA HIS A 27 -7.19 0.19 8.60
C HIS A 27 -5.89 0.29 7.83
N TRP A 28 -5.76 -0.52 6.79
CA TRP A 28 -4.63 -0.54 5.87
C TRP A 28 -5.11 -0.19 4.46
N LEU A 29 -4.44 0.79 3.85
CA LEU A 29 -4.53 1.12 2.43
C LEU A 29 -3.26 0.69 1.72
N PHE A 30 -3.37 0.48 0.43
CA PHE A 30 -2.22 0.29 -0.45
C PHE A 30 -2.03 1.52 -1.33
N GLY A 31 -0.80 2.04 -1.37
CA GLY A 31 -0.40 3.13 -2.25
C GLY A 31 0.64 2.67 -3.27
N GLU A 32 0.41 2.98 -4.54
CA GLU A 32 1.41 2.95 -5.61
C GLU A 32 1.88 4.38 -5.89
N LEU A 33 3.09 4.73 -5.49
CA LEU A 33 3.70 6.03 -5.83
C LEU A 33 4.54 5.89 -7.09
N ARG A 34 4.18 6.66 -8.12
CA ARG A 34 4.97 6.79 -9.35
C ARG A 34 5.88 8.00 -9.22
N LEU A 35 7.19 7.79 -9.08
CA LEU A 35 8.15 8.86 -8.83
C LEU A 35 8.32 9.82 -10.01
N ALA A 36 7.95 9.41 -11.23
CA ALA A 36 8.02 10.27 -12.41
C ALA A 36 6.90 11.34 -12.43
N SER A 37 5.66 10.96 -12.09
CA SER A 37 4.50 11.85 -12.08
C SER A 37 4.14 12.42 -10.72
N MET A 38 4.68 11.84 -9.63
CA MET A 38 4.27 12.09 -8.24
C MET A 38 2.79 11.80 -7.98
N GLU A 39 2.22 10.89 -8.78
CA GLU A 39 0.89 10.33 -8.54
C GLU A 39 0.98 9.19 -7.52
N VAL A 40 0.05 9.19 -6.58
CA VAL A 40 -0.15 8.14 -5.59
C VAL A 40 -1.51 7.52 -5.84
N HIS A 41 -1.52 6.34 -6.45
CA HIS A 41 -2.74 5.56 -6.66
C HIS A 41 -3.08 4.80 -5.38
N ILE A 42 -4.27 5.03 -4.83
CA ILE A 42 -4.73 4.51 -3.55
C ILE A 42 -5.77 3.44 -3.79
N TYR A 43 -5.48 2.23 -3.32
CA TYR A 43 -6.35 1.07 -3.36
C TYR A 43 -6.89 0.80 -1.95
N ASP A 44 -8.21 0.81 -1.80
CA ASP A 44 -8.90 0.69 -0.51
C ASP A 44 -9.96 -0.41 -0.56
N SER A 45 -9.75 -1.48 0.20
CA SER A 45 -10.69 -2.59 0.30
C SER A 45 -11.97 -2.25 1.09
N LEU A 46 -11.97 -1.22 1.94
CA LEU A 46 -13.17 -0.71 2.62
C LEU A 46 -13.93 0.33 1.79
N GLY A 47 -13.38 0.73 0.65
CA GLY A 47 -13.99 1.66 -0.29
C GLY A 47 -13.91 3.13 0.11
N ARG A 48 -14.58 3.96 -0.70
CA ARG A 48 -14.40 5.43 -0.75
C ARG A 48 -14.57 6.14 0.60
N GLY A 49 -15.47 5.67 1.47
CA GLY A 49 -15.70 6.30 2.76
C GLY A 49 -14.47 6.29 3.67
N ALA A 50 -13.63 5.24 3.60
CA ALA A 50 -12.39 5.18 4.35
C ALA A 50 -11.34 6.13 3.74
N TYR A 51 -11.18 6.16 2.42
CA TYR A 51 -10.34 7.15 1.72
C TYR A 51 -10.67 8.60 2.10
N GLU A 52 -11.94 9.00 2.06
CA GLU A 52 -12.38 10.37 2.38
C GLU A 52 -12.06 10.75 3.84
N LYS A 53 -12.21 9.79 4.76
CA LYS A 53 -11.79 9.95 6.15
C LYS A 53 -10.29 10.22 6.26
N PHE A 54 -9.44 9.47 5.55
CA PHE A 54 -7.99 9.69 5.58
C PHE A 54 -7.59 11.05 5.04
N GLN A 55 -8.29 11.51 4.00
CA GLN A 55 -8.09 12.83 3.43
C GLN A 55 -8.41 13.92 4.47
N SER A 56 -9.58 13.85 5.12
CA SER A 56 -9.98 14.83 6.15
C SER A 56 -9.07 14.83 7.39
N GLU A 57 -8.48 13.68 7.76
CA GLU A 57 -7.53 13.56 8.88
C GLU A 57 -6.09 14.01 8.53
N GLY A 58 -5.87 14.46 7.28
CA GLY A 58 -4.58 14.94 6.79
C GLY A 58 -3.52 13.85 6.71
N ILE A 59 -3.93 12.58 6.54
CA ILE A 59 -3.00 11.45 6.41
C ILE A 59 -2.12 11.62 5.16
N PHE A 60 -2.70 12.06 4.05
CA PHE A 60 -1.99 12.26 2.79
C PHE A 60 -0.93 13.37 2.85
N SER A 61 -1.20 14.50 3.50
CA SER A 61 -0.18 15.55 3.69
C SER A 61 0.97 15.10 4.60
N LYS A 62 0.67 14.30 5.65
CA LYS A 62 1.70 13.69 6.50
C LYS A 62 2.52 12.68 5.71
N PHE A 63 1.88 11.92 4.83
CA PHE A 63 2.51 10.97 3.93
C PHE A 63 3.49 11.66 2.97
N GLU A 64 3.04 12.70 2.26
CA GLU A 64 3.88 13.47 1.33
C GLU A 64 5.14 14.01 2.02
N ARG A 65 4.99 14.60 3.21
CA ARG A 65 6.14 15.07 4.01
C ARG A 65 7.11 13.95 4.36
N ARG A 66 6.62 12.75 4.68
CA ARG A 66 7.48 11.60 4.98
C ARG A 66 8.24 11.14 3.74
N VAL A 67 7.59 11.11 2.57
CA VAL A 67 8.27 10.78 1.31
C VAL A 67 9.32 11.83 0.97
N ALA A 68 9.02 13.13 1.09
CA ALA A 68 9.99 14.21 0.89
C ALA A 68 11.23 14.01 1.74
N ASN A 69 11.05 13.80 3.04
CA ASN A 69 12.14 13.55 3.98
C ASN A 69 12.95 12.31 3.60
N TYR A 70 12.30 11.24 3.13
CA TYR A 70 12.97 10.02 2.72
C TYR A 70 13.80 10.23 1.44
N LEU A 71 13.23 10.87 0.41
CA LEU A 71 13.91 11.18 -0.85
C LEU A 71 15.14 12.07 -0.62
N ASP A 72 15.00 13.09 0.24
CA ASP A 72 16.11 13.96 0.65
C ASP A 72 17.19 13.15 1.40
N LYS A 73 16.80 12.28 2.35
CA LYS A 73 17.73 11.42 3.12
C LYS A 73 18.54 10.48 2.22
N ILE A 74 17.93 9.89 1.19
CA ILE A 74 18.63 9.00 0.26
C ILE A 74 19.36 9.75 -0.87
N LYS A 75 19.34 11.09 -0.86
CA LYS A 75 19.89 11.95 -1.91
C LYS A 75 19.37 11.59 -3.30
N TYR A 76 18.07 11.27 -3.41
CA TYR A 76 17.44 10.75 -4.62
C TYR A 76 17.74 11.62 -5.86
N TRP A 77 17.47 12.92 -5.75
CA TRP A 77 17.64 13.89 -6.84
C TRP A 77 19.08 13.97 -7.35
N ALA A 78 20.04 14.11 -6.42
CA ALA A 78 21.46 14.20 -6.75
C ALA A 78 21.99 12.91 -7.38
N ARG A 79 21.57 11.74 -6.89
CA ARG A 79 22.00 10.43 -7.43
C ARG A 79 21.48 10.18 -8.85
N ARG A 80 20.32 10.74 -9.19
CA ARG A 80 19.70 10.63 -10.52
C ARG A 80 20.10 11.77 -11.46
N ASN A 81 20.87 12.75 -10.99
CA ASN A 81 21.26 13.95 -11.75
C ASN A 81 20.04 14.71 -12.32
N ILE A 82 18.99 14.85 -11.51
CA ILE A 82 17.76 15.58 -11.86
C ILE A 82 17.49 16.71 -10.87
N PRO A 83 16.86 17.83 -11.31
CA PRO A 83 16.45 18.90 -10.40
C PRO A 83 15.48 18.39 -9.34
N ARG A 84 15.61 18.91 -8.12
CA ARG A 84 14.60 18.70 -7.08
C ARG A 84 13.34 19.49 -7.45
N ILE A 85 12.23 18.80 -7.59
CA ILE A 85 10.90 19.40 -7.81
C ILE A 85 10.09 19.40 -6.51
N PRO A 86 9.13 20.34 -6.32
CA PRO A 86 8.08 20.16 -5.34
C PRO A 86 7.36 18.83 -5.60
N LEU A 87 7.08 18.05 -4.54
CA LEU A 87 6.42 16.76 -4.74
C LEU A 87 5.00 16.95 -5.27
N ASN A 88 4.23 17.89 -4.70
CA ASN A 88 2.86 18.22 -5.11
C ASN A 88 2.04 16.95 -5.40
N MET A 89 2.10 15.99 -4.48
CA MET A 89 1.59 14.65 -4.74
C MET A 89 0.11 14.67 -5.07
N GLN A 90 -0.25 13.99 -6.16
CA GLN A 90 -1.64 13.81 -6.56
C GLN A 90 -2.13 12.46 -6.04
N PHE A 91 -3.07 12.48 -5.10
CA PHE A 91 -3.67 11.27 -4.55
C PHE A 91 -4.89 10.89 -5.39
N ILE A 92 -4.80 9.74 -6.04
CA ILE A 92 -5.81 9.23 -6.96
C ILE A 92 -6.48 8.04 -6.28
N TYR A 93 -7.78 8.13 -6.04
CA TYR A 93 -8.56 7.00 -5.53
C TYR A 93 -8.89 6.05 -6.68
N GLU A 94 -8.45 4.80 -6.57
CA GLU A 94 -8.71 3.77 -7.56
C GLU A 94 -10.11 3.17 -7.37
N GLU A 95 -10.93 3.28 -8.40
CA GLU A 95 -12.26 2.69 -8.44
C GLU A 95 -12.22 1.26 -8.96
N ASN A 96 -13.28 0.49 -8.73
CA ASN A 96 -13.42 -0.89 -9.23
C ASN A 96 -12.30 -1.85 -8.75
N VAL A 97 -11.82 -1.61 -7.53
CA VAL A 97 -10.88 -2.49 -6.83
C VAL A 97 -11.63 -3.53 -5.99
N PRO A 98 -11.05 -4.71 -5.73
CA PRO A 98 -11.61 -5.68 -4.79
C PRO A 98 -11.97 -5.05 -3.43
N GLN A 99 -13.21 -5.25 -2.99
CA GLN A 99 -13.66 -4.84 -1.66
C GLN A 99 -13.77 -6.04 -0.73
N GLN A 100 -13.38 -5.87 0.53
CA GLN A 100 -13.49 -6.92 1.54
C GLN A 100 -14.94 -7.08 2.00
N SER A 101 -15.35 -8.33 2.25
CA SER A 101 -16.71 -8.61 2.74
C SER A 101 -16.86 -8.33 4.25
N SER A 102 -15.77 -8.42 5.01
CA SER A 102 -15.72 -8.07 6.44
C SER A 102 -15.32 -6.62 6.64
N HIS A 103 -15.72 -5.96 7.72
CA HIS A 103 -15.21 -4.62 8.06
C HIS A 103 -13.85 -4.67 8.77
N LEU A 104 -13.44 -5.82 9.31
CA LEU A 104 -12.23 -5.99 10.10
C LEU A 104 -11.41 -7.19 9.64
N GLY A 105 -10.08 -7.05 9.73
CA GLY A 105 -9.12 -8.15 9.63
C GLY A 105 -8.67 -8.53 8.21
N ASP A 106 -9.42 -8.14 7.17
CA ASP A 106 -9.08 -8.47 5.78
C ASP A 106 -8.32 -7.37 5.04
N CYS A 107 -8.31 -6.12 5.53
CA CYS A 107 -7.62 -5.01 4.84
C CYS A 107 -6.13 -5.28 4.59
N GLY A 108 -5.45 -5.92 5.53
CA GLY A 108 -4.07 -6.38 5.33
C GLY A 108 -3.92 -7.49 4.28
N VAL A 109 -4.91 -8.38 4.16
CA VAL A 109 -4.94 -9.45 3.13
C VAL A 109 -5.11 -8.82 1.75
N PHE A 110 -6.07 -7.91 1.61
CA PHE A 110 -6.34 -7.22 0.35
C PHE A 110 -5.17 -6.33 -0.08
N LEU A 111 -4.51 -5.65 0.86
CA LEU A 111 -3.27 -4.93 0.59
C LEU A 111 -2.21 -5.83 -0.06
N CYS A 112 -2.01 -7.04 0.48
CA CYS A 112 -1.08 -8.01 -0.12
C CYS A 112 -1.55 -8.52 -1.49
N MET A 113 -2.86 -8.70 -1.70
CA MET A 113 -3.41 -9.04 -3.02
C MET A 113 -3.13 -7.94 -4.06
N PHE A 114 -3.39 -6.68 -3.71
CA PHE A 114 -3.13 -5.54 -4.59
C PHE A 114 -1.66 -5.48 -4.97
N MET A 115 -0.77 -5.63 -3.97
CA MET A 115 0.67 -5.66 -4.19
C MET A 115 1.10 -6.81 -5.10
N GLU A 116 0.60 -8.03 -4.88
CA GLU A 116 0.93 -9.19 -5.70
C GLU A 116 0.49 -9.01 -7.16
N GLN A 117 -0.74 -8.52 -7.38
CA GLN A 117 -1.26 -8.26 -8.72
C GLN A 117 -0.41 -7.21 -9.45
N LEU A 118 -0.13 -6.10 -8.78
CA LEU A 118 0.63 -5.00 -9.36
C LEU A 118 2.06 -5.42 -9.74
N VAL A 119 2.77 -6.11 -8.83
CA VAL A 119 4.13 -6.64 -9.10
C VAL A 119 4.13 -7.68 -10.21
N SER A 120 3.04 -8.42 -10.37
CA SER A 120 2.89 -9.40 -11.47
C SER A 120 2.49 -8.77 -12.81
N GLY A 121 2.41 -7.43 -12.89
CA GLY A 121 1.92 -6.71 -14.06
C GLY A 121 0.45 -6.99 -14.38
N GLN A 122 -0.30 -7.53 -13.42
CA GLN A 122 -1.72 -7.85 -13.59
C GLN A 122 -2.57 -6.66 -13.13
N PRO A 123 -3.65 -6.35 -13.88
CA PRO A 123 -4.60 -5.34 -13.43
C PRO A 123 -5.30 -5.78 -12.14
N ILE A 124 -5.47 -4.84 -11.22
CA ILE A 124 -6.31 -5.03 -10.03
C ILE A 124 -7.78 -4.98 -10.49
N ARG A 125 -8.54 -6.05 -10.21
CA ARG A 125 -9.93 -6.22 -10.69
C ARG A 125 -10.83 -6.69 -9.58
N VAL A 126 -12.08 -6.21 -9.55
CA VAL A 126 -13.13 -6.69 -8.64
C VAL A 126 -13.21 -8.21 -8.60
N LEU A 127 -13.33 -8.77 -7.40
CA LEU A 127 -13.50 -10.20 -7.16
C LEU A 127 -14.97 -10.58 -7.16
N ILE A 128 -15.28 -11.74 -7.74
CA ILE A 128 -16.64 -12.32 -7.72
C ILE A 128 -17.01 -12.79 -6.31
N ASP A 129 -16.07 -13.39 -5.58
CA ASP A 129 -16.25 -13.85 -4.21
C ASP A 129 -15.08 -13.38 -3.32
N PRO A 130 -15.16 -12.14 -2.80
CA PRO A 130 -14.08 -11.56 -2.01
C PRO A 130 -13.81 -12.31 -0.70
N LYS A 131 -14.83 -12.96 -0.12
CA LYS A 131 -14.71 -13.70 1.14
C LYS A 131 -13.87 -14.95 0.97
N ASN A 132 -14.18 -15.78 -0.03
CA ASN A 132 -13.43 -17.00 -0.28
C ASN A 132 -12.02 -16.68 -0.79
N ALA A 133 -11.87 -15.67 -1.65
CA ALA A 133 -10.56 -15.20 -2.09
C ALA A 133 -9.68 -14.76 -0.90
N ALA A 134 -10.23 -13.99 0.05
CA ALA A 134 -9.50 -13.57 1.24
C ALA A 134 -9.06 -14.75 2.11
N LEU A 135 -9.93 -15.74 2.30
CA LEU A 135 -9.60 -16.96 3.04
C LEU A 135 -8.47 -17.75 2.38
N GLU A 136 -8.58 -18.02 1.07
CA GLU A 136 -7.56 -18.75 0.32
C GLU A 136 -6.21 -18.04 0.35
N PHE A 137 -6.21 -16.73 0.10
CA PHE A 137 -4.98 -15.93 0.12
C PHE A 137 -4.36 -15.87 1.52
N ARG A 138 -5.18 -15.75 2.58
CA ARG A 138 -4.72 -15.81 3.97
C ARG A 138 -4.05 -17.15 4.29
N LEU A 139 -4.64 -18.26 3.85
CA LEU A 139 -4.04 -19.59 4.01
C LEU A 139 -2.73 -19.72 3.24
N ARG A 140 -2.66 -19.18 2.01
CA ARG A 140 -1.43 -19.15 1.21
C ARG A 140 -0.33 -18.32 1.87
N MET A 141 -0.65 -17.12 2.35
CA MET A 141 0.29 -16.28 3.10
C MET A 141 0.79 -16.98 4.36
N ALA A 142 -0.12 -17.60 5.14
CA ALA A 142 0.26 -18.36 6.32
C ALA A 142 1.22 -19.50 5.98
N LYS A 143 0.95 -20.25 4.89
CA LYS A 143 1.85 -21.29 4.39
C LYS A 143 3.21 -20.74 3.95
N ILE A 144 3.27 -19.56 3.35
CA ILE A 144 4.55 -18.94 2.99
C ILE A 144 5.32 -18.53 4.25
N ILE A 145 4.69 -17.82 5.18
CA ILE A 145 5.34 -17.29 6.39
C ILE A 145 5.75 -18.41 7.36
N TRP A 146 4.88 -19.40 7.57
CA TRP A 146 5.16 -20.52 8.49
C TRP A 146 5.83 -21.71 7.81
N GLY A 147 5.59 -21.94 6.51
CA GLY A 147 6.27 -23.00 5.77
C GLY A 147 7.73 -22.67 5.44
N SER A 148 8.10 -21.39 5.41
CA SER A 148 9.51 -20.96 5.30
C SER A 148 10.25 -20.94 6.64
N SER A 149 9.56 -21.07 7.78
CA SER A 149 10.15 -21.15 9.12
C SER A 149 10.29 -22.56 9.67
N LEU A 150 9.74 -23.57 8.97
CA LEU A 150 10.01 -24.99 9.23
C LEU A 150 11.11 -25.47 8.28
N ALA A 151 12.37 -25.31 8.71
CA ALA A 151 13.43 -26.22 8.26
C ALA A 151 13.02 -27.67 8.58
N PRO A 152 13.50 -28.69 7.84
CA PRO A 152 13.03 -30.06 8.03
C PRO A 152 13.23 -30.50 9.48
N LEU A 153 12.20 -31.11 10.06
CA LEU A 153 12.27 -31.82 11.34
C LEU A 153 13.34 -32.91 11.30
#